data_AF-A0AAD6B626-F1
#
_entry.id   AF-A0AAD6B626-F1
#
_cell.length_a   1.000
_cell.length_b   1.000
_cell.length_c   1.000
_cell.angle_alpha   90.00
_cell.angle_beta   90.00
_cell.angle_gamma   90.00
#
_symmetry.space_group_name_H-M   'P 1'
#
loop_
_entity.id
_entity.type
_entity.pdbx_description
1 polymer ?
#
loop_
_entity_poly.entity_id
_entity_poly.type
_entity_poly.pdbx_seq_one_letter_code
_entity_poly.pdbx_strand_id
1 'polypeptide(L)'
;MCYADPTEVKPPEDLQDLGVRFLQPFVNLLSKATYWWMNTFITDAHRRPIDLKVIGKLPIAMRALTNYIKLRKAFEDQKLSKETLISVL
;
A
#
# COMPACT_ATOMS: atom_id res chain seq x y z
N MET A 1 17.57 24.21 23.96
CA MET A 1 17.79 22.85 23.43
C MET A 1 17.72 22.93 21.92
N CYS A 2 18.86 22.78 21.24
CA CYS A 2 18.92 22.74 19.79
C CYS A 2 19.18 21.28 19.40
N TYR A 3 18.37 20.72 18.51
CA TYR A 3 18.46 19.33 18.06
C TYR A 3 19.71 19.19 17.18
N ALA A 4 20.78 18.65 17.75
CA ALA A 4 22.10 18.63 17.10
C ALA A 4 22.20 17.63 15.93
N ASP A 5 21.35 16.60 15.92
CA ASP A 5 21.38 15.53 14.91
C ASP A 5 19.97 15.24 14.39
N PRO A 6 19.56 15.77 13.23
CA PRO A 6 18.27 15.42 12.62
C PRO A 6 18.26 13.94 12.20
N THR A 7 17.19 13.23 12.53
CA THR A 7 17.00 11.83 12.11
C THR A 7 16.59 11.77 10.64
N GLU A 8 17.52 11.38 9.78
CA GLU A 8 17.23 11.15 8.37
C GLU A 8 16.48 9.82 8.19
N VAL A 9 15.26 9.91 7.67
CA VAL A 9 14.44 8.73 7.36
C VAL A 9 14.45 8.48 5.85
N LYS A 10 14.72 7.24 5.46
CA LYS A 10 14.68 6.85 4.05
C LYS A 10 13.23 6.76 3.55
N PRO A 11 12.97 7.12 2.27
CA PRO A 11 11.66 6.90 1.67
C PRO A 11 11.27 5.42 1.69
N PRO A 12 9.97 5.09 1.76
CA PRO A 12 9.50 3.70 1.71
C PRO A 12 10.06 2.94 0.51
N GLU A 13 10.46 1.68 0.71
CA GLU A 13 11.05 0.82 -0.34
C GLU A 13 10.12 0.68 -1.56
N ASP A 14 8.80 0.64 -1.33
CA ASP A 14 7.78 0.59 -2.38
C ASP A 14 7.79 1.79 -3.32
N LEU A 15 8.21 2.97 -2.82
CA LEU A 15 8.30 4.19 -3.61
C LEU A 15 9.57 4.23 -4.46
N GLN A 16 10.57 3.41 -4.10
CA GLN A 16 11.84 3.30 -4.81
C GLN A 16 11.78 2.26 -5.95
N ASP A 17 10.78 1.36 -5.95
CA ASP A 17 10.51 0.47 -7.09
C ASP A 17 9.96 1.32 -8.25
N LEU A 18 10.81 1.62 -9.24
CA LEU A 18 10.51 2.35 -10.48
C LEU A 18 9.27 1.84 -11.23
N GLY A 19 8.80 0.62 -10.91
CA GLY A 19 7.60 0.02 -11.47
C GLY A 19 6.28 0.42 -10.78
N VAL A 20 6.28 1.02 -9.59
CA VAL A 20 5.04 1.35 -8.87
C VAL A 20 4.51 2.70 -9.35
N ARG A 21 3.41 2.67 -10.10
CA ARG A 21 2.71 3.88 -10.59
C ARG A 21 1.40 4.15 -9.88
N PHE A 22 0.93 3.21 -9.07
CA PHE A 22 -0.22 3.41 -8.17
C PHE A 22 0.24 4.10 -6.88
N LEU A 23 0.19 5.44 -6.87
CA LEU A 23 0.79 6.26 -5.82
C LEU A 23 -0.15 6.58 -4.64
N GLN A 24 -1.44 6.22 -4.72
CA GLN A 24 -2.45 6.54 -3.69
C GLN A 24 -1.95 6.36 -2.24
N PRO A 25 -1.21 5.30 -1.85
CA PRO A 25 -0.77 5.14 -0.46
C PRO A 25 0.26 6.17 0.01
N PHE A 26 1.05 6.73 -0.91
CA PHE A 26 2.28 7.50 -0.62
C PHE A 26 2.13 9.01 -0.75
N VAL A 27 1.00 9.48 -1.28
CA VAL A 27 0.76 10.92 -1.47
C VAL A 27 0.25 11.59 -0.20
N ASN A 28 0.30 12.92 -0.13
CA ASN A 28 -0.23 13.67 1.01
C ASN A 28 -1.76 13.53 1.12
N LEU A 29 -2.32 13.94 2.26
CA LEU A 29 -3.76 13.80 2.57
C LEU A 29 -4.66 14.45 1.51
N LEU A 30 -4.34 15.67 1.07
CA LEU A 30 -5.13 16.39 0.08
C LEU A 30 -5.19 15.61 -1.24
N SER A 31 -4.05 15.12 -1.71
CA SER A 31 -3.96 14.32 -2.93
C SER A 31 -4.68 12.96 -2.81
N LYS A 32 -4.72 12.35 -1.62
CA LYS A 32 -5.54 11.15 -1.36
C LYS A 32 -7.02 11.44 -1.49
N ALA A 33 -7.47 12.57 -0.95
CA ALA A 33 -8.89 12.95 -0.91
C ALA A 33 -9.40 13.36 -2.29
N THR A 34 -8.60 14.07 -3.07
CA THR A 34 -9.00 14.61 -4.38
C THR A 34 -8.52 13.77 -5.56
N TYR A 35 -7.77 12.70 -5.30
CA TYR A 35 -7.10 11.89 -6.33
C TYR A 35 -6.16 12.71 -7.25
N TRP A 36 -5.60 13.82 -6.75
CA TRP A 36 -4.82 14.75 -7.58
C TRP A 36 -3.63 14.10 -8.30
N TRP A 37 -2.99 13.10 -7.69
CA TRP A 37 -1.86 12.39 -8.29
C TRP A 37 -2.22 11.64 -9.59
N MET A 38 -3.51 11.35 -9.82
CA MET A 38 -3.99 10.72 -11.05
C MET A 38 -4.02 11.69 -12.24
N ASN A 39 -3.98 13.01 -12.02
CA ASN A 39 -4.17 13.99 -13.09
C ASN A 39 -3.11 13.87 -14.20
N THR A 40 -1.87 13.59 -13.83
CA THR A 40 -0.79 13.34 -14.80
C THR A 40 -1.05 12.07 -15.60
N PHE A 41 -1.45 10.98 -14.94
CA PHE A 41 -1.79 9.71 -15.58
C PHE A 41 -2.97 9.85 -16.56
N ILE A 42 -4.05 10.53 -16.15
CA ILE A 42 -5.25 10.73 -16.97
C ILE A 42 -4.93 11.58 -18.20
N THR A 43 -4.12 12.64 -18.02
CA THR A 43 -3.71 13.52 -19.13
C THR A 43 -2.86 12.76 -20.15
N ASP A 44 -1.95 11.90 -19.69
CA ASP A 44 -1.12 11.07 -20.56
C ASP A 44 -1.93 9.98 -21.29
N ALA A 45 -2.90 9.37 -20.60
CA ALA A 45 -3.80 8.37 -21.17
C ALA A 45 -4.67 8.92 -22.31
N HIS A 46 -4.94 10.22 -22.32
CA HIS A 46 -5.66 10.86 -23.43
C HIS A 46 -4.78 10.98 -24.68
N ARG A 47 -3.46 11.07 -24.52
CA ARG A 47 -2.50 11.22 -25.62
C ARG A 47 -2.03 9.89 -26.18
N ARG A 48 -2.01 8.82 -25.36
CA ARG A 48 -1.48 7.50 -25.73
C ARG A 48 -2.32 6.38 -25.09
N PRO A 49 -2.54 5.26 -25.78
CA PRO A 49 -3.26 4.12 -25.21
C PRO A 49 -2.53 3.55 -23.99
N ILE A 50 -3.31 3.02 -23.04
CA ILE A 50 -2.79 2.50 -21.78
C ILE A 50 -2.36 1.04 -21.96
N ASP A 51 -1.05 0.80 -21.91
CA ASP A 51 -0.48 -0.54 -21.85
C ASP A 51 -0.33 -1.02 -20.40
N LEU A 52 -0.32 -2.34 -20.20
CA LEU A 52 -0.05 -2.97 -18.89
C LEU A 52 1.27 -2.52 -18.25
N LYS A 53 2.28 -2.20 -19.08
CA LYS A 53 3.57 -1.64 -18.62
C LYS A 53 3.43 -0.24 -18.04
N VAL A 54 2.43 0.53 -18.48
CA VAL A 54 2.17 1.93 -18.05
C VAL A 54 1.35 1.97 -16.76
N ILE A 55 0.55 0.94 -16.47
CA ILE A 55 -0.22 0.85 -15.21
C ILE A 55 0.70 0.65 -14.00
N GLY A 56 1.83 -0.06 -14.20
CA GLY A 56 2.79 -0.35 -13.15
C GLY A 56 2.35 -1.46 -12.19
N LYS A 57 3.18 -1.71 -11.17
CA LYS A 57 2.95 -2.71 -10.13
C LYS A 57 2.11 -2.14 -8.99
N LEU A 58 1.40 -3.02 -8.30
CA LEU A 58 0.70 -2.68 -7.05
C LEU A 58 1.68 -2.56 -5.86
N PRO A 59 1.46 -1.59 -4.95
CA PRO A 59 2.18 -1.48 -3.68
C PRO A 59 2.08 -2.76 -2.84
N ILE A 60 3.07 -3.05 -2.00
CA ILE A 60 3.15 -4.31 -1.24
C ILE A 60 1.89 -4.52 -0.40
N ALA A 61 1.37 -3.46 0.20
CA ALA A 61 0.16 -3.49 1.04
C ALA A 61 -1.08 -4.04 0.31
N MET A 62 -1.13 -3.94 -1.02
CA MET A 62 -2.27 -4.36 -1.85
C MET A 62 -1.99 -5.66 -2.62
N ARG A 63 -0.79 -6.24 -2.51
CA ARG A 63 -0.47 -7.50 -3.20
C ARG A 63 -1.27 -8.67 -2.62
N ALA A 64 -1.67 -9.59 -3.49
CA ALA A 64 -2.47 -10.75 -3.13
C ALA A 64 -1.83 -11.59 -2.00
N LEU A 65 -0.51 -11.82 -2.07
CA LEU A 65 0.21 -12.57 -1.04
C LEU A 65 0.14 -11.89 0.33
N THR A 66 0.34 -10.57 0.38
CA THR A 66 0.24 -9.78 1.63
C THR A 66 -1.15 -9.88 2.24
N ASN A 67 -2.19 -9.73 1.42
CA ASN A 67 -3.57 -9.81 1.87
C ASN A 67 -3.97 -11.23 2.28
N TYR A 68 -3.49 -12.25 1.57
CA TYR A 68 -3.69 -13.66 1.92
C TYR A 68 -3.07 -14.00 3.28
N ILE A 69 -1.83 -13.59 3.54
CA ILE A 69 -1.16 -13.85 4.82
C ILE A 69 -1.93 -13.18 5.98
N LYS A 70 -2.38 -11.92 5.79
CA LYS A 70 -3.20 -11.20 6.78
C LYS A 70 -4.51 -11.92 7.07
N LEU A 71 -5.22 -12.34 6.02
CA LEU A 71 -6.48 -13.06 6.14
C LEU A 71 -6.28 -14.41 6.86
N ARG A 72 -5.28 -15.18 6.44
CA ARG A 72 -4.95 -16.47 7.05
C ARG A 72 -4.64 -16.31 8.53
N LYS A 73 -3.82 -15.33 8.90
CA LYS A 73 -3.50 -15.06 10.31
C LYS A 73 -4.76 -14.77 11.13
N ALA A 74 -5.64 -13.89 10.64
CA ALA A 74 -6.90 -13.57 11.31
C ALA A 74 -7.80 -14.81 11.47
N PHE A 75 -7.77 -15.73 10.50
CA PHE A 75 -8.54 -16.98 10.55
C PHE A 75 -8.00 -17.96 11.61
N GLU A 76 -6.68 -18.13 11.69
CA GLU A 76 -6.04 -18.98 12.70
C GLU A 76 -6.24 -18.41 14.12
N ASP A 77 -6.10 -17.10 14.29
CA ASP A 77 -6.35 -16.42 15.56
C ASP A 77 -7.81 -16.63 16.02
N GLN A 78 -8.77 -16.56 15.09
CA GLN A 78 -10.18 -16.82 15.39
C GLN A 78 -10.43 -18.30 15.75
N LYS A 79 -9.74 -19.24 15.09
CA LYS A 79 -9.88 -20.68 15.36
C LYS A 79 -9.39 -21.01 16.77
N LEU A 80 -8.21 -20.54 17.15
CA LEU A 80 -7.63 -20.73 18.49
C LEU A 80 -8.52 -20.11 19.59
N SER A 81 -9.10 -18.94 19.32
CA SER A 81 -10.05 -18.29 20.24
C SER A 81 -11.30 -19.16 20.47
N LYS A 82 -11.87 -19.76 19.41
CA LYS A 82 -13.03 -20.65 19.52
C LYS A 82 -12.71 -21.96 20.25
N GLU A 83 -11.57 -22.57 19.96
CA GLU A 83 -11.12 -23.80 20.63
C GLU A 83 -10.89 -23.56 22.13
N THR A 84 -10.30 -22.42 22.49
CA THR A 84 -10.14 -22.03 23.91
C THR A 84 -11.49 -21.84 24.60
N LEU A 85 -12.45 -21.15 23.96
CA LEU A 85 -13.79 -20.96 24.52
C LEU A 85 -14.55 -22.28 24.72
N ILE A 86 -14.43 -23.24 23.80
CA ILE A 86 -15.05 -24.56 23.94
C ILE A 86 -14.41 -25.36 25.08
N SER A 87 -13.10 -25.22 25.31
CA SER A 87 -12.42 -25.94 26.40
C SER A 87 -12.73 -25.42 27.81
N VAL A 88 -13.32 -24.22 27.92
CA VAL A 88 -13.67 -23.56 29.19
C VAL A 88 -15.17 -23.69 29.52
N LEU A 89 -15.97 -24.21 28.58
CA LEU A 89 -17.39 -24.56 28.77
C LEU A 89 -17.54 -26.06 29.07
#